data_AF-A0A486T219-F1
#
_entry.id   AF-A0A486T219-F1
#
_cell.length_a   1.000
_cell.length_b   1.000
_cell.length_c   1.000
_cell.angle_alpha   90.00
_cell.angle_beta   90.00
_cell.angle_gamma   90.00
#
_symmetry.space_group_name_H-M   'P 1'
#
loop_
_entity.id
_entity.type
_entity.pdbx_description
1 polymer ?
#
loop_
_entity_poly.entity_id
_entity_poly.type
_entity_poly.pdbx_seq_one_letter_code
_entity_poly.pdbx_strand_id
1 'polypeptide(L)'
;MTEQTILDMCCGSRMFWFDKQDERAVFSDIRSEQHTLCDGRSLVISPDIIADFRSLPFADASFPIVVFDPPHLERVGENAWMGKKYGRLNKDTWRDDLRAGFKRSVQSAAATRRTHLQME
;
A
#
# COMPACT_ATOMS: atom_id res chain seq x y z
N MET A 1 19.37 2.90 13.08
CA MET A 1 18.40 2.96 11.97
C MET A 1 17.42 1.83 12.20
N THR A 2 16.13 2.14 12.26
CA THR A 2 15.06 1.16 12.44
C THR A 2 15.00 0.26 11.20
N GLU A 3 14.90 -1.05 11.39
CA GLU A 3 14.73 -1.98 10.26
C GLU A 3 13.30 -1.85 9.71
N GLN A 4 13.20 -1.65 8.41
CA GLN A 4 11.92 -1.61 7.71
C GLN A 4 11.37 -3.03 7.56
N THR A 5 10.36 -3.36 8.36
CA THR A 5 9.80 -4.70 8.49
C THR A 5 8.37 -4.81 7.94
N ILE A 6 7.77 -3.67 7.59
CA ILE A 6 6.40 -3.58 7.10
C ILE A 6 6.42 -2.96 5.71
N LEU A 7 5.69 -3.54 4.77
CA LEU A 7 5.39 -2.93 3.49
C LEU A 7 3.90 -2.58 3.45
N ASP A 8 3.57 -1.32 3.23
CA ASP A 8 2.24 -0.90 2.81
C ASP A 8 2.28 -0.60 1.31
N MET A 9 1.69 -1.48 0.50
CA MET A 9 1.81 -1.39 -0.95
C MET A 9 0.74 -0.51 -1.63
N CYS A 10 -0.19 0.05 -0.86
CA CYS A 10 -1.29 0.89 -1.35
C CYS A 10 -1.53 2.07 -0.39
N CYS A 11 -0.47 2.75 0.03
CA CYS A 11 -0.50 3.55 1.25
C CYS A 11 -1.47 4.75 1.20
N GLY A 12 -1.79 5.27 0.01
CA GLY A 12 -2.60 6.47 -0.16
C GLY A 12 -2.09 7.62 0.72
N SER A 13 -2.98 8.24 1.49
CA SER A 13 -2.64 9.28 2.48
C SER A 13 -2.27 8.73 3.86
N ARG A 14 -1.83 7.46 3.90
CA ARG A 14 -1.41 6.69 5.08
C ARG A 14 -2.51 6.59 6.14
N MET A 15 -3.74 6.33 5.70
CA MET A 15 -4.92 6.32 6.59
C MET A 15 -5.05 5.09 7.48
N PHE A 16 -4.46 3.97 7.05
CA PHE A 16 -4.35 2.77 7.88
C PHE A 16 -3.51 3.02 9.15
N TRP A 17 -2.62 4.01 9.10
CA TRP A 17 -1.57 4.24 10.09
C TRP A 17 -1.96 5.30 11.10
N PHE A 18 -1.78 4.98 12.39
CA PHE A 18 -1.84 5.97 13.45
C PHE A 18 -0.66 6.94 13.37
N ASP A 19 0.56 6.39 13.34
CA ASP A 19 1.77 7.14 13.01
C ASP A 19 2.04 7.07 11.51
N LYS A 20 1.82 8.20 10.82
CA LYS A 20 2.04 8.31 9.38
C LYS A 20 3.52 8.30 8.98
N GLN A 21 4.43 8.39 9.94
CA GLN A 21 5.88 8.38 9.74
C GLN A 21 6.54 7.16 10.41
N ASP A 22 5.78 6.11 10.70
CA ASP A 22 6.31 4.89 11.32
C ASP A 22 7.51 4.34 10.53
N GLU A 23 8.71 4.46 11.09
CA GLU A 23 9.97 4.13 10.41
C GLU A 23 10.12 2.64 10.08
N ARG A 24 9.27 1.78 10.67
CA ARG A 24 9.26 0.34 10.35
C ARG A 24 8.60 0.07 9.00
N ALA A 25 7.85 1.03 8.47
CA ALA A 25 7.08 0.87 7.25
C ALA A 25 7.80 1.45 6.04
N VAL A 26 7.69 0.74 4.91
CA VAL A 26 7.89 1.30 3.58
C VAL A 26 6.51 1.58 3.01
N PHE A 27 6.26 2.84 2.67
CA PHE A 27 5.00 3.28 2.08
C PHE A 27 5.13 3.34 0.55
N SER A 28 4.31 2.56 -0.16
CA SER A 28 4.26 2.57 -1.62
C SER A 28 2.85 2.86 -2.14
N ASP A 29 2.76 3.65 -3.20
CA ASP A 29 1.53 3.93 -3.93
C ASP A 29 1.94 4.24 -5.39
N ILE A 30 1.05 4.00 -6.35
CA ILE A 30 1.30 4.35 -7.75
C ILE A 30 1.21 5.86 -7.99
N ARG A 31 0.67 6.61 -7.02
CA ARG A 31 0.42 8.04 -7.08
C ARG A 31 1.40 8.81 -6.19
N SER A 32 1.72 10.03 -6.62
CA SER A 32 2.33 11.06 -5.80
C SER A 32 1.60 12.36 -6.12
N GLU A 33 0.66 12.75 -5.26
CA GLU A 33 -0.34 13.78 -5.57
C GLU A 33 -0.66 14.64 -4.36
N GLN A 34 -1.03 15.90 -4.63
CA GLN A 34 -1.52 16.83 -3.63
C GLN A 34 -2.80 17.51 -4.12
N HIS A 35 -3.84 17.49 -3.30
CA HIS A 35 -5.14 18.07 -3.61
C HIS A 35 -5.68 18.89 -2.44
N THR A 36 -6.43 19.94 -2.75
CA THR A 36 -7.37 20.54 -1.81
C THR A 36 -8.76 19.96 -2.07
N LEU A 37 -9.37 19.36 -1.05
CA LEU A 37 -10.72 18.78 -1.15
C LEU A 37 -11.78 19.88 -1.16
N CYS A 38 -13.02 19.53 -1.53
CA CYS A 38 -14.14 20.47 -1.62
C CYS A 38 -14.49 21.17 -0.30
N ASP A 39 -14.09 20.60 0.83
CA ASP A 39 -14.26 21.16 2.19
C ASP A 39 -13.00 21.89 2.70
N GLY A 40 -12.02 22.16 1.82
CA GLY A 40 -10.80 22.89 2.15
C GLY A 40 -9.70 22.04 2.80
N ARG A 41 -9.94 20.76 3.11
CA ARG A 41 -8.90 19.88 3.67
C ARG A 41 -7.82 19.55 2.64
N SER A 42 -6.58 19.46 3.08
CA SER A 42 -5.47 18.97 2.26
C SER A 42 -5.46 17.44 2.22
N LEU A 43 -5.32 16.88 1.03
CA LEU A 43 -5.05 15.46 0.78
C LEU A 43 -3.68 15.35 0.12
N VAL A 44 -2.74 14.71 0.80
CA VAL A 44 -1.38 14.45 0.29
C VAL A 44 -1.17 12.95 0.22
N ILE A 45 -0.76 12.48 -0.95
CA ILE A 45 -0.30 11.13 -1.20
C ILE A 45 1.18 11.25 -1.56
N SER A 46 2.05 10.84 -0.63
CA SER A 46 3.49 10.94 -0.76
C SER A 46 4.09 9.62 -0.28
N PRO A 47 4.17 8.60 -1.15
CA PRO A 47 4.82 7.35 -0.79
C PRO A 47 6.35 7.55 -0.72
N ASP A 48 7.04 6.64 -0.04
CA ASP A 48 8.50 6.58 -0.11
C ASP A 48 8.93 6.00 -1.47
N ILE A 49 8.12 5.09 -2.03
CA ILE A 49 8.35 4.45 -3.33
C ILE A 49 7.10 4.54 -4.20
N ILE A 50 7.23 5.20 -5.35
CA ILE A 50 6.17 5.21 -6.36
C ILE A 50 6.21 3.89 -7.14
N ALA A 51 5.20 3.03 -6.96
CA ALA A 51 5.11 1.75 -7.64
C ALA A 51 3.67 1.26 -7.80
N ASP A 52 3.46 0.45 -8.83
CA ASP A 52 2.22 -0.29 -9.00
C ASP A 52 2.21 -1.51 -8.07
N PHE A 53 1.16 -1.68 -7.26
CA PHE A 53 1.03 -2.81 -6.35
C PHE A 53 1.02 -4.17 -7.07
N ARG A 54 0.70 -4.20 -8.36
CA ARG A 54 0.77 -5.39 -9.22
C ARG A 54 2.21 -5.78 -9.59
N SER A 55 3.16 -4.85 -9.46
CA SER A 55 4.56 -5.01 -9.87
C SER A 55 5.52 -4.23 -8.97
N LEU A 56 5.63 -4.65 -7.71
CA LEU A 56 6.48 -3.97 -6.73
C LEU A 56 7.99 -4.22 -6.93
N PRO A 57 8.84 -3.19 -6.77
CA PRO A 57 10.29 -3.25 -7.02
C PRO A 57 11.09 -3.86 -5.85
N PHE A 58 10.58 -4.92 -5.24
CA PHE A 58 11.23 -5.63 -4.13
C PHE A 58 11.52 -7.08 -4.50
N ALA A 59 12.51 -7.69 -3.85
CA ALA A 59 12.67 -9.14 -3.95
C ALA A 59 11.52 -9.87 -3.24
N ASP A 60 11.31 -11.13 -3.57
CA ASP A 60 10.38 -11.98 -2.84
C ASP A 60 10.85 -12.17 -1.39
N ALA A 61 9.90 -12.37 -0.47
CA ALA A 61 10.13 -12.58 0.96
C ALA A 61 10.97 -11.48 1.65
N SER A 62 10.81 -10.22 1.23
CA SER A 62 11.57 -9.08 1.76
C SER A 62 11.00 -8.52 3.06
N PHE A 63 9.70 -8.68 3.32
CA PHE A 63 9.03 -8.04 4.45
C PHE A 63 8.31 -9.05 5.33
N PRO A 64 8.56 -9.08 6.66
CA PRO A 64 7.78 -9.88 7.59
C PRO A 64 6.26 -9.60 7.56
N ILE A 65 5.86 -8.35 7.34
CA ILE A 65 4.45 -7.93 7.30
C ILE A 65 4.18 -7.15 6.02
N VAL A 66 3.05 -7.46 5.38
CA VAL A 66 2.59 -6.75 4.19
C VAL A 66 1.14 -6.31 4.40
N VAL A 67 0.89 -5.01 4.32
CA VAL A 67 -0.45 -4.40 4.32
C VAL A 67 -0.95 -4.33 2.88
N PHE A 68 -2.06 -5.02 2.63
CA PHE A 68 -2.75 -5.01 1.34
C PHE A 68 -4.15 -4.43 1.51
N ASP A 69 -4.25 -3.11 1.35
CA ASP A 69 -5.50 -2.33 1.34
C ASP A 69 -5.65 -1.60 -0.01
N PRO A 70 -5.91 -2.32 -1.12
CA PRO A 70 -6.01 -1.73 -2.44
C PRO A 70 -7.27 -0.84 -2.56
N PRO A 71 -7.38 0.01 -3.61
CA PRO A 71 -8.57 0.79 -3.84
C PRO A 71 -9.85 -0.06 -3.87
N HIS A 72 -10.94 0.45 -3.27
CA HIS A 72 -12.22 -0.27 -3.16
C HIS A 72 -13.29 0.22 -4.14
N LEU A 73 -13.03 1.31 -4.86
CA LEU A 73 -14.03 2.02 -5.67
C LEU A 73 -13.94 1.64 -7.14
N GLU A 74 -14.92 0.90 -7.65
CA GLU A 74 -15.10 0.64 -9.09
C GLU A 74 -15.80 1.83 -9.80
N ARG A 75 -16.84 2.37 -9.17
CA ARG A 75 -17.75 3.38 -9.73
C ARG A 75 -17.65 4.67 -8.94
N VAL A 76 -16.74 5.54 -9.37
CA VAL A 76 -16.61 6.90 -8.82
C VAL A 76 -16.41 7.87 -9.98
N GLY A 77 -17.04 9.05 -9.89
CA GLY A 77 -16.83 10.10 -10.87
C GLY A 77 -15.36 10.54 -10.89
N GLU A 78 -14.85 10.93 -12.04
CA GLU A 78 -13.42 11.26 -12.21
C GLU A 78 -12.94 12.35 -11.26
N ASN A 79 -13.80 13.31 -10.94
CA ASN A 79 -13.50 14.42 -10.03
C ASN A 79 -13.97 14.20 -8.59
N ALA A 80 -14.53 13.03 -8.25
CA ALA A 80 -15.05 12.82 -6.91
C ALA A 80 -13.89 12.67 -5.90
N TRP A 81 -14.00 13.40 -4.78
CA TRP A 81 -12.99 13.40 -3.72
C TRP A 81 -12.72 11.99 -3.15
N MET A 82 -13.72 11.12 -3.15
CA MET A 82 -13.60 9.71 -2.74
C MET A 82 -12.56 8.96 -3.60
N GLY A 83 -12.56 9.18 -4.92
CA GLY A 83 -11.61 8.55 -5.84
C GLY A 83 -10.19 9.08 -5.63
N LYS A 84 -10.05 10.39 -5.38
CA LYS A 84 -8.75 10.99 -5.02
C LYS A 84 -8.21 10.38 -3.73
N LYS A 85 -9.05 10.27 -2.70
CA LYS A 85 -8.66 9.83 -1.37
C LYS A 85 -8.35 8.33 -1.29
N TYR A 86 -9.23 7.48 -1.84
CA TYR A 86 -9.16 6.03 -1.70
C TYR A 86 -8.62 5.31 -2.94
N GLY A 87 -8.32 6.06 -4.01
CA GLY A 87 -8.00 5.49 -5.31
C GLY A 87 -9.24 4.94 -6.02
N ARG A 88 -9.03 4.43 -7.23
CA ARG A 88 -10.07 3.85 -8.07
C ARG A 88 -9.54 2.61 -8.76
N LEU A 89 -10.36 1.56 -8.80
CA LEU A 89 -10.08 0.37 -9.57
C LEU A 89 -10.42 0.59 -11.06
N ASN A 90 -9.63 -0.02 -11.94
CA ASN A 90 -9.94 -0.03 -13.37
C ASN A 90 -11.18 -0.90 -13.62
N LYS A 91 -12.23 -0.32 -14.20
CA LYS A 91 -13.53 -0.99 -14.40
C LYS A 91 -13.42 -2.29 -15.21
N ASP A 92 -12.48 -2.36 -16.14
CA ASP A 92 -12.35 -3.48 -17.06
C ASP A 92 -11.44 -4.58 -16.48
N THR A 93 -10.47 -4.22 -15.64
CA THR A 93 -9.41 -5.13 -15.17
C THR A 93 -9.37 -5.36 -13.67
N TRP A 94 -10.26 -4.74 -12.88
CA TRP A 94 -10.11 -4.70 -11.41
C TRP A 94 -9.96 -6.08 -10.76
N ARG A 95 -10.65 -7.11 -11.25
CA ARG A 95 -10.56 -8.47 -10.70
C ARG A 95 -9.16 -9.04 -10.88
N ASP A 96 -8.58 -8.83 -12.05
CA ASP A 96 -7.26 -9.31 -12.40
C ASP A 96 -6.19 -8.48 -11.68
N ASP A 97 -6.40 -7.18 -11.55
CA ASP A 97 -5.55 -6.27 -10.79
C ASP A 97 -5.47 -6.70 -9.32
N LEU A 98 -6.63 -6.92 -8.66
CA LEU A 98 -6.67 -7.39 -7.28
C LEU A 98 -6.05 -8.78 -7.12
N ARG A 99 -6.27 -9.70 -8.06
CA ARG A 99 -5.65 -11.03 -8.03
C ARG A 99 -4.12 -10.93 -8.15
N ALA A 100 -3.62 -10.11 -9.06
CA ALA A 100 -2.19 -9.87 -9.24
C ALA A 100 -1.58 -9.20 -8.00
N GLY A 101 -2.24 -8.19 -7.44
CA GLY A 101 -1.83 -7.52 -6.21
C GLY A 101 -1.79 -8.44 -5.00
N PHE A 102 -2.82 -9.26 -4.81
CA PHE A 102 -2.84 -10.24 -3.73
C PHE A 102 -1.73 -11.30 -3.89
N LYS A 103 -1.49 -11.78 -5.12
CA LYS A 103 -0.35 -12.67 -5.38
C LYS A 103 0.96 -11.97 -5.02
N ARG A 104 1.11 -10.69 -5.39
CA ARG A 104 2.31 -9.91 -5.11
C ARG A 104 2.50 -9.70 -3.61
N SER A 105 1.44 -9.45 -2.84
CA SER A 105 1.52 -9.30 -1.38
C SER A 105 2.01 -10.57 -0.69
N VAL A 106 1.52 -11.72 -1.12
CA VAL A 106 1.99 -13.03 -0.62
C VAL A 106 3.45 -13.27 -1.00
N GLN A 107 3.87 -12.91 -2.21
CA GLN A 107 5.27 -13.06 -2.63
C GLN A 107 6.22 -12.14 -1.86
N SER A 108 5.80 -10.91 -1.54
CA SER A 108 6.63 -9.97 -0.77
C SER A 108 6.72 -10.34 0.72
N ALA A 109 5.74 -11.08 1.25
CA ALA A 109 5.72 -11.53 2.63
C ALA A 109 6.78 -12.61 2.89
N ALA A 110 7.65 -12.38 3.86
CA ALA A 110 8.61 -13.37 4.34
C ALA A 110 7.88 -14.46 5.12
N ALA A 111 8.19 -15.73 4.84
CA ALA A 111 7.70 -16.83 5.66
C ALA A 111 8.17 -16.63 7.11
N THR A 112 7.25 -16.68 8.07
CA THR A 112 7.59 -16.59 9.49
C THR A 112 8.57 -17.73 9.82
N ARG A 113 9.86 -17.41 9.98
CA ARG A 113 10.82 -18.36 10.52
C ARG A 113 10.41 -18.59 11.99
N ARG A 114 9.87 -19.77 12.29
CA ARG A 114 9.87 -20.27 13.68
C ARG A 114 11.33 -20.46 14.06
N THR A 115 11.93 -19.48 14.72
CA THR A 115 13.14 -19.73 15.51
C THR A 115 12.73 -20.71 16.61
N HIS A 116 13.15 -21.96 16.46
CA HIS A 116 13.21 -22.89 17.57
C HIS A 116 14.20 -22.28 18.58
N LEU A 117 13.69 -21.72 19.67
CA LEU A 117 14.48 -21.47 20.86
C LEU A 117 14.94 -22.84 21.36
N GLN A 118 16.13 -23.27 20.98
CA GLN A 118 16.86 -24.23 21.80
C GLN A 118 17.25 -23.46 23.06
N MET A 119 16.51 -23.71 24.15
CA MET A 119 16.98 -23.35 25.47
C MET A 119 18.07 -24.36 25.84
N GLU A 120 19.30 -23.88 25.98
CA GLU A 120 20.33 -24.52 26.80
C GLU A 120 20.15 -24.09 28.27
#